data_AF-A0A4Z1L6T2-F1
#
_entry.id   AF-A0A4Z1L6T2-F1
#
_cell.length_a   1.000
_cell.length_b   1.000
_cell.length_c   1.000
_cell.angle_alpha   90.00
_cell.angle_beta   90.00
_cell.angle_gamma   90.00
#
_symmetry.space_group_name_H-M   'P 1'
#
loop_
_entity.id
_entity.type
_entity.pdbx_description
1 polymer ?
#
loop_
_entity_poly.entity_id
_entity_poly.type
_entity_poly.pdbx_seq_one_letter_code
_entity_poly.pdbx_strand_id
1 'polypeptide(L)'
;MDISPLGIAKAVIPNLPLVLKTAILALLSRSPNASVQDVITEVIVVTARPVLNTPAAILKSQIQSQIDWGVWGPMWIAKYTIPRPQDDCHDNERIHGVKNALLKAIKELGTGDNVFVLPETVDVQAEWTGHRSGVSNFARRPDISECKQYEMMMREVTLNSPTILYFHGGAFCLMDPVTHRPTTSALAQRTGGRCFSVRYRLAPQDPFPSALLDAFIAYLSLISPPPDSFHEPIPPKNIIFSGDSSGAGLATSLLLLLTTLNRMGIDRIHFHGVNVPITATEVAGLAITSPCLIFPDPSHPY
;
A
#
# COMPACT_ATOMS: atom_id res chain seq x y z
N MET A 1 14.15 11.51 8.76
CA MET A 1 13.60 12.59 7.93
C MET A 1 12.66 13.43 8.78
N ASP A 2 12.94 14.72 8.99
CA ASP A 2 11.98 15.59 9.67
C ASP A 2 11.01 16.19 8.64
N ILE A 3 9.83 15.57 8.55
CA ILE A 3 8.77 15.96 7.62
C ILE A 3 7.71 16.84 8.28
N SER A 4 7.99 17.38 9.47
CA SER A 4 7.11 18.41 10.04
C SER A 4 7.06 19.66 9.14
N PRO A 5 5.98 20.46 9.17
CA PRO A 5 5.91 21.70 8.41
C PRO A 5 7.13 22.62 8.66
N LEU A 6 7.58 22.69 9.91
CA LEU A 6 8.79 23.45 10.28
C LEU A 6 10.08 22.80 9.78
N GLY A 7 10.18 21.46 9.82
CA GLY A 7 11.32 20.71 9.29
C GLY A 7 11.47 20.87 7.78
N ILE A 8 10.36 20.75 7.04
CA ILE A 8 10.28 21.00 5.60
C ILE A 8 10.66 22.44 5.31
N ALA A 9 10.10 23.42 6.01
CA ALA A 9 10.44 24.83 5.82
C ALA A 9 11.94 25.09 6.05
N LYS A 10 12.52 24.55 7.13
CA LYS A 10 13.95 24.65 7.43
C LYS A 10 14.84 24.00 6.36
N ALA A 11 14.39 22.91 5.75
CA ALA A 11 15.14 22.23 4.70
C ALA A 11 14.98 22.90 3.33
N VAL A 12 13.80 23.42 3.00
CA VAL A 12 13.48 23.97 1.67
C VAL A 12 13.88 25.44 1.53
N ILE A 13 13.63 26.28 2.54
CA ILE A 13 13.91 27.74 2.46
C ILE A 13 15.38 28.03 2.09
N PRO A 14 16.39 27.40 2.72
CA PRO A 14 17.79 27.63 2.36
C PRO A 14 18.13 27.16 0.93
N ASN A 15 17.38 26.20 0.40
CA ASN A 15 17.59 25.62 -0.94
C ASN A 15 16.79 26.34 -2.03
N LEU A 16 15.99 27.37 -1.70
CA LEU A 16 15.17 28.10 -2.66
C LEU A 16 15.96 28.67 -3.86
N PRO A 17 17.18 29.22 -3.70
CA PRO A 17 17.99 29.66 -4.84
C PRO A 17 18.35 28.52 -5.80
N LEU A 18 18.62 27.32 -5.27
CA LEU A 18 18.92 26.14 -6.07
C LEU A 18 17.67 25.64 -6.80
N VAL A 19 16.52 25.59 -6.11
CA VAL A 19 15.22 25.24 -6.72
C VAL A 19 14.90 26.17 -7.89
N LEU A 20 15.06 27.49 -7.69
CA LEU A 20 14.80 28.48 -8.73
C LEU A 20 15.77 28.36 -9.90
N LYS A 21 17.07 28.17 -9.63
CA LYS A 21 18.09 27.95 -10.66
C LYS A 21 17.77 26.71 -11.50
N THR A 22 17.41 25.60 -10.86
CA THR A 22 17.03 24.36 -11.54
C THR A 22 15.78 24.56 -12.39
N ALA A 23 14.73 25.21 -11.86
CA ALA A 23 13.52 25.50 -12.62
C ALA A 23 13.81 26.31 -13.89
N ILE A 24 14.63 27.36 -13.79
CA ILE A 24 15.03 28.19 -14.95
C ILE A 24 15.83 27.36 -15.96
N LEU A 25 16.81 26.57 -15.52
CA LEU A 25 17.62 25.74 -16.41
C LEU A 25 16.79 24.66 -17.11
N ALA A 26 15.89 24.00 -16.39
CA ALA A 26 15.01 22.97 -16.93
C ALA A 26 14.02 23.55 -17.94
N LEU A 27 13.43 24.72 -17.66
CA LEU A 27 12.56 25.45 -18.61
C LEU A 27 13.28 25.83 -19.91
N LEU A 28 14.57 26.13 -19.83
CA LEU A 28 15.41 26.44 -20.98
C LEU A 28 16.02 25.19 -21.65
N SER A 29 15.64 23.97 -21.21
CA SER A 29 16.22 22.70 -21.66
C SER A 29 17.75 22.64 -21.54
N ARG A 30 18.29 23.32 -20.52
CA ARG A 30 19.72 23.43 -20.20
C ARG A 30 20.10 22.79 -18.87
N SER A 31 19.16 22.14 -18.20
CA SER A 31 19.47 21.33 -17.02
C SER A 31 20.25 20.07 -17.46
N PRO A 32 21.15 19.55 -16.60
CA PRO A 32 21.87 18.31 -16.88
C PRO A 32 20.96 17.10 -17.20
N ASN A 33 19.72 17.14 -16.71
CA ASN A 33 18.74 16.06 -16.84
C ASN A 33 17.64 16.36 -17.87
N ALA A 34 17.72 17.46 -18.63
CA ALA A 34 16.66 17.89 -19.56
C ALA A 34 16.30 16.84 -20.62
N SER A 35 17.20 15.90 -20.92
CA SER A 35 16.97 14.80 -21.85
C SER A 35 16.13 13.65 -21.28
N VAL A 36 15.99 13.57 -19.95
CA VAL A 36 15.39 12.43 -19.23
C VAL A 36 14.31 12.80 -18.23
N GLN A 37 14.25 14.06 -17.77
CA GLN A 37 13.31 14.54 -16.76
C GLN A 37 12.59 15.79 -17.24
N ASP A 38 11.29 15.87 -16.95
CA ASP A 38 10.55 17.11 -17.11
C ASP A 38 10.86 18.11 -15.97
N VAL A 39 10.52 19.37 -16.22
CA VAL A 39 10.76 20.49 -15.30
C VAL A 39 10.15 20.26 -13.91
N ILE A 40 8.94 19.70 -13.85
CA ILE A 40 8.23 19.46 -12.58
C ILE A 40 8.98 18.38 -11.79
N THR A 41 9.36 17.30 -12.45
CA THR A 41 10.14 16.21 -11.85
C THR A 41 11.48 16.72 -11.30
N GLU A 42 12.22 17.53 -12.05
CA GLU A 42 13.49 18.10 -11.58
C GLU A 42 13.31 18.99 -10.33
N VAL A 43 12.28 19.84 -10.33
CA VAL A 43 11.97 20.73 -9.20
C VAL A 43 11.58 19.91 -7.96
N ILE A 44 10.78 18.85 -8.13
CA ILE A 44 10.42 17.93 -7.04
C ILE A 44 11.68 17.29 -6.45
N VAL A 45 12.57 16.76 -7.28
CA VAL A 45 13.80 16.08 -6.82
C VAL A 45 14.68 17.03 -6.02
N VAL A 46 14.92 18.24 -6.51
CA VAL A 46 15.76 19.24 -5.84
C VAL A 46 15.13 19.72 -4.53
N THR A 47 13.80 19.83 -4.47
CA THR A 47 13.08 20.24 -3.26
C THR A 47 13.02 19.12 -2.22
N ALA A 48 12.82 17.87 -2.65
CA ALA A 48 12.69 16.72 -1.76
C ALA A 48 14.03 16.28 -1.17
N ARG A 49 15.12 16.32 -1.95
CA ARG A 49 16.43 15.78 -1.54
C ARG A 49 16.95 16.32 -0.19
N PRO A 50 16.90 17.64 0.09
CA PRO A 50 17.29 18.16 1.40
C PRO A 50 16.43 17.61 2.55
N VAL A 51 15.12 17.47 2.33
CA VAL A 51 14.20 16.92 3.32
C VAL A 51 14.57 15.46 3.60
N LEU A 52 14.74 14.64 2.55
CA LEU A 52 15.11 13.23 2.65
C LEU A 52 16.40 13.01 3.47
N ASN A 53 17.36 13.92 3.36
CA ASN A 53 18.66 13.85 4.04
C ASN A 53 18.66 14.40 5.48
N THR A 54 17.53 14.88 6.01
CA THR A 54 17.49 15.34 7.41
C THR A 54 17.47 14.16 8.39
N PRO A 55 18.48 14.05 9.28
CA PRO A 55 18.50 13.00 10.28
C PRO A 55 17.35 13.21 11.28
N ALA A 56 16.55 12.17 11.49
CA ALA A 56 15.52 12.14 12.53
C ALA A 56 15.33 10.69 12.97
N ALA A 57 14.89 10.48 14.22
CA ALA A 57 14.51 9.16 14.71
C ALA A 57 13.44 8.54 13.79
N ILE A 58 13.54 7.24 13.53
CA ILE A 58 12.59 6.51 12.68
C ILE A 58 11.18 6.67 13.24
N LEU A 59 11.00 6.47 14.55
CA LEU A 59 9.71 6.64 15.21
C LEU A 59 9.12 8.05 15.01
N LYS A 60 9.94 9.11 15.13
CA LYS A 60 9.48 10.49 14.89
C LYS A 60 9.04 10.66 13.43
N SER A 61 9.82 10.15 12.49
CA SER A 61 9.54 10.24 11.06
C SER A 61 8.25 9.47 10.72
N GLN A 62 8.07 8.29 11.31
CA GLN A 62 6.89 7.44 11.15
C GLN A 62 5.63 8.15 11.65
N ILE A 63 5.61 8.63 12.89
CA ILE A 63 4.48 9.37 13.47
C ILE A 63 4.11 10.56 12.59
N GLN A 64 5.08 11.37 12.17
CA GLN A 64 4.82 12.53 11.33
C GLN A 64 4.24 12.14 9.95
N SER A 65 4.68 11.02 9.39
CA SER A 65 4.25 10.57 8.06
C SER A 65 2.84 9.96 8.04
N GLN A 66 2.27 9.68 9.21
CA GLN A 66 0.96 9.06 9.36
C GLN A 66 -0.14 10.05 9.76
N ILE A 67 0.18 11.34 9.93
CA ILE A 67 -0.81 12.35 10.32
C ILE A 67 -1.87 12.51 9.22
N ASP A 68 -3.14 12.27 9.58
CA ASP A 68 -4.30 12.51 8.73
C ASP A 68 -4.75 13.97 8.82
N TRP A 69 -4.39 14.77 7.81
CA TRP A 69 -4.77 16.18 7.68
C TRP A 69 -6.19 16.37 7.12
N GLY A 70 -6.98 15.29 7.08
CA GLY A 70 -8.30 15.26 6.50
C GLY A 70 -8.29 14.93 5.01
N VAL A 71 -9.49 14.73 4.48
CA VAL A 71 -9.73 14.35 3.09
C VAL A 71 -10.30 15.54 2.34
N TRP A 72 -9.61 15.91 1.26
CA TRP A 72 -9.91 17.08 0.45
C TRP A 72 -9.92 16.71 -1.03
N GLY A 73 -10.80 17.35 -1.79
CA GLY A 73 -10.86 17.23 -3.25
C GLY A 73 -11.85 16.19 -3.76
N PRO A 74 -11.76 15.85 -5.06
CA PRO A 74 -12.74 15.03 -5.76
C PRO A 74 -12.50 13.53 -5.52
N MET A 75 -12.54 13.13 -4.25
CA MET A 75 -12.37 11.74 -3.84
C MET A 75 -13.42 11.33 -2.80
N TRP A 76 -13.85 10.08 -2.92
CA TRP A 76 -14.51 9.34 -1.87
C TRP A 76 -13.46 8.60 -1.06
N ILE A 77 -13.60 8.62 0.26
CA ILE A 77 -12.81 7.81 1.18
C ILE A 77 -13.78 7.10 2.11
N ALA A 78 -13.70 5.77 2.19
CA ALA A 78 -14.39 4.98 3.20
C ALA A 78 -13.36 4.15 3.98
N LYS A 79 -13.21 4.44 5.26
CA LYS A 79 -12.33 3.72 6.18
C LYS A 79 -12.97 2.37 6.51
N TYR A 80 -12.15 1.33 6.52
CA TYR A 80 -12.58 -0.04 6.76
C TYR A 80 -11.61 -0.73 7.71
N THR A 81 -12.13 -1.61 8.54
CA THR A 81 -11.34 -2.44 9.45
C THR A 81 -11.71 -3.88 9.19
N ILE A 82 -10.74 -4.64 8.72
CA ILE A 82 -10.84 -6.09 8.57
C ILE A 82 -10.67 -6.66 9.98
N PRO A 83 -11.69 -7.31 10.57
CA PRO A 83 -11.54 -7.96 11.86
C PRO A 83 -10.43 -9.01 11.81
N ARG A 84 -9.70 -9.18 12.90
CA ARG A 84 -8.67 -10.22 13.00
C ARG A 84 -9.28 -11.61 12.69
N PRO A 85 -8.64 -12.44 11.86
CA PRO A 85 -9.01 -13.84 11.71
C PRO A 85 -8.89 -14.55 13.07
N GLN A 86 -9.94 -15.25 13.49
CA GLN A 86 -9.96 -16.02 14.75
C GLN A 86 -9.60 -17.49 14.53
N ASP A 87 -9.23 -17.84 13.30
CA ASP A 87 -9.18 -19.19 12.76
C ASP A 87 -7.82 -19.86 12.99
N ASP A 88 -7.32 -19.83 14.22
CA ASP A 88 -6.17 -20.65 14.64
C ASP A 88 -6.61 -22.12 14.74
N CYS A 89 -6.93 -22.73 13.60
CA CYS A 89 -7.38 -24.10 13.51
C CYS A 89 -6.20 -25.10 13.54
N HIS A 90 -6.45 -26.29 14.09
CA HIS A 90 -5.54 -27.43 14.03
C HIS A 90 -5.28 -27.79 12.56
N ASP A 91 -4.03 -27.59 12.13
CA ASP A 91 -3.51 -27.93 10.80
C ASP A 91 -3.90 -29.37 10.42
N ASN A 92 -4.68 -29.54 9.36
CA ASN A 92 -4.67 -30.75 8.55
C ASN A 92 -3.92 -30.45 7.23
N GLU A 93 -3.42 -31.47 6.54
CA GLU A 93 -2.45 -31.26 5.43
C GLU A 93 -2.96 -30.36 4.28
N ARG A 94 -4.27 -30.17 4.14
CA ARG A 94 -4.90 -29.43 3.03
C ARG A 94 -5.50 -28.07 3.39
N ILE A 95 -5.84 -27.81 4.66
CA ILE A 95 -6.47 -26.56 5.08
C ILE A 95 -5.58 -25.88 6.11
N HIS A 96 -5.16 -24.67 5.79
CA HIS A 96 -4.18 -23.91 6.56
C HIS A 96 -4.79 -22.59 7.01
N GLY A 97 -4.57 -22.21 8.27
CA GLY A 97 -4.81 -20.85 8.72
C GLY A 97 -3.83 -19.88 8.06
N VAL A 98 -4.18 -18.58 8.05
CA VAL A 98 -3.40 -17.53 7.37
C VAL A 98 -1.93 -17.50 7.82
N LYS A 99 -1.69 -17.54 9.14
CA LYS A 99 -0.33 -17.53 9.74
C LYS A 99 0.49 -18.76 9.34
N ASN A 100 -0.11 -19.95 9.39
CA ASN A 100 0.57 -21.21 9.09
C ASN A 100 0.90 -21.33 7.60
N ALA A 101 -0.01 -20.90 6.72
CA ALA A 101 0.25 -20.83 5.28
C ALA A 101 1.42 -19.89 4.97
N LEU A 102 1.41 -18.69 5.55
CA LEU A 102 2.53 -17.74 5.42
C LEU A 102 3.86 -18.33 5.88
N LEU A 103 3.88 -18.96 7.07
CA LEU A 103 5.08 -19.60 7.61
C LEU A 103 5.62 -20.70 6.68
N LYS A 104 4.73 -21.55 6.14
CA LYS A 104 5.10 -22.63 5.22
C LYS A 104 5.72 -22.09 3.93
N ALA A 105 5.11 -21.06 3.33
CA ALA A 105 5.64 -20.43 2.13
C ALA A 105 6.99 -19.73 2.36
N ILE A 106 7.18 -19.04 3.50
CA ILE A 106 8.47 -18.42 3.83
C ILE A 106 9.56 -19.48 4.01
N LYS A 107 9.25 -20.60 4.67
CA LYS A 107 10.20 -21.72 4.83
C LYS A 107 10.58 -22.37 3.50
N GLU A 108 9.62 -22.52 2.59
CA GLU A 108 9.84 -23.07 1.25
C GLU A 108 10.76 -22.17 0.41
N LEU A 109 10.60 -20.84 0.50
CA LEU A 109 11.41 -19.87 -0.26
C LEU A 109 12.75 -19.55 0.39
N GLY A 110 12.89 -19.75 1.70
CA GLY A 110 14.07 -19.40 2.46
C GLY A 110 15.16 -20.46 2.43
N THR A 111 16.41 -20.05 2.69
CA THR A 111 17.56 -20.96 2.81
C THR A 111 17.73 -21.55 4.22
N GLY A 112 16.86 -21.19 5.18
CA GLY A 112 16.90 -21.66 6.56
C GLY A 112 17.62 -20.72 7.55
N ASP A 113 18.37 -19.73 7.07
CA ASP A 113 19.20 -18.84 7.92
C ASP A 113 18.48 -17.58 8.42
N ASN A 114 17.27 -17.31 7.92
CA ASN A 114 16.52 -16.10 8.25
C ASN A 114 15.80 -16.25 9.60
N VAL A 115 16.25 -15.49 10.61
CA VAL A 115 15.60 -15.42 11.92
C VAL A 115 14.52 -14.33 11.91
N PHE A 116 13.26 -14.72 12.10
CA PHE A 116 12.14 -13.81 12.29
C PHE A 116 11.17 -14.36 13.34
N VAL A 117 10.39 -13.46 13.94
CA VAL A 117 9.28 -13.84 14.83
C VAL A 117 8.00 -13.83 14.00
N LEU A 118 7.24 -14.93 14.04
CA LEU A 118 5.95 -14.98 13.37
C LEU A 118 4.98 -14.04 14.10
N PRO A 119 4.41 -13.03 13.42
CA PRO A 119 3.55 -12.05 14.06
C PRO A 119 2.16 -12.61 14.32
N GLU A 120 1.50 -12.09 15.35
CA GLU A 120 0.09 -12.37 15.60
C GLU A 120 -0.82 -11.72 14.54
N THR A 121 -2.00 -12.31 14.36
CA THR A 121 -3.09 -11.72 13.59
C THR A 121 -3.76 -10.61 14.40
N VAL A 122 -4.00 -9.49 13.73
CA VAL A 122 -4.63 -8.30 14.31
C VAL A 122 -5.70 -7.77 13.37
N ASP A 123 -6.50 -6.82 13.85
CA ASP A 123 -7.40 -6.07 12.98
C ASP A 123 -6.56 -5.27 11.97
N VAL A 124 -6.86 -5.42 10.67
CA VAL A 124 -6.14 -4.73 9.60
C VAL A 124 -6.96 -3.56 9.11
N GLN A 125 -6.41 -2.35 9.25
CA GLN A 125 -7.06 -1.14 8.76
C GLN A 125 -6.83 -0.96 7.25
N ALA A 126 -7.81 -0.40 6.56
CA ALA A 126 -7.73 -0.07 5.15
C ALA A 126 -8.60 1.14 4.79
N GLU A 127 -8.38 1.71 3.61
CA GLU A 127 -9.21 2.77 3.04
C GLU A 127 -9.65 2.42 1.62
N TRP A 128 -10.96 2.39 1.40
CA TRP A 128 -11.52 2.46 0.06
C TRP A 128 -11.37 3.87 -0.48
N THR A 129 -10.82 4.00 -1.68
CA THR A 129 -10.73 5.28 -2.40
C THR A 129 -11.41 5.17 -3.74
N GLY A 130 -12.26 6.15 -4.05
CA GLY A 130 -12.88 6.31 -5.36
C GLY A 130 -12.82 7.76 -5.82
N HIS A 131 -13.07 8.00 -7.12
CA HIS A 131 -13.23 9.36 -7.61
C HIS A 131 -14.63 9.89 -7.29
N ARG A 132 -14.71 11.15 -6.86
CA ARG A 132 -15.97 11.86 -6.61
C ARG A 132 -16.13 12.94 -7.66
N SER A 133 -17.03 12.73 -8.61
CA SER A 133 -17.30 13.63 -9.72
C SER A 133 -18.10 14.86 -9.28
N GLY A 134 -18.00 15.94 -10.05
CA GLY A 134 -18.82 17.14 -9.85
C GLY A 134 -18.49 18.00 -8.63
N VAL A 135 -17.34 17.80 -7.99
CA VAL A 135 -16.91 18.61 -6.82
C VAL A 135 -15.57 19.28 -7.04
N SER A 136 -15.32 20.37 -6.29
CA SER A 136 -14.08 21.13 -6.39
C SER A 136 -12.90 20.43 -5.71
N ASN A 137 -11.68 20.85 -6.05
CA ASN A 137 -10.44 20.39 -5.39
C ASN A 137 -10.33 20.77 -3.91
N PHE A 138 -11.20 21.66 -3.43
CA PHE A 138 -11.27 22.08 -2.03
C PHE A 138 -12.46 21.50 -1.28
N ALA A 139 -13.25 20.63 -1.95
CA ALA A 139 -14.39 19.98 -1.31
C ALA A 139 -13.93 19.12 -0.14
N ARG A 140 -14.63 19.23 0.99
CA ARG A 140 -14.40 18.34 2.13
C ARG A 140 -15.10 17.00 1.90
N ARG A 141 -14.53 15.94 2.49
CA ARG A 141 -15.22 14.66 2.63
C ARG A 141 -16.53 14.86 3.40
N PRO A 142 -17.66 14.31 2.92
CA PRO A 142 -18.94 14.42 3.61
C PRO A 142 -18.90 13.78 4.99
N ASP A 143 -19.65 14.31 5.94
CA ASP A 143 -19.78 13.75 7.28
C ASP A 143 -20.93 12.73 7.33
N ILE A 144 -20.64 11.52 6.85
CA ILE A 144 -21.57 10.38 6.77
C ILE A 144 -20.82 9.10 7.17
N SER A 145 -21.57 8.07 7.57
CA SER A 145 -21.00 6.78 8.00
C SER A 145 -20.14 6.13 6.91
N GLU A 146 -19.16 5.31 7.31
CA GLU A 146 -18.22 4.66 6.40
C GLU A 146 -18.92 3.75 5.37
N CYS A 147 -19.93 2.99 5.81
CA CYS A 147 -20.78 2.22 4.91
C CYS A 147 -21.49 3.12 3.88
N LYS A 148 -21.98 4.30 4.31
CA LYS A 148 -22.62 5.24 3.38
C LYS A 148 -21.62 5.89 2.42
N GLN A 149 -20.39 6.18 2.86
CA GLN A 149 -19.32 6.63 1.98
C GLN A 149 -19.05 5.59 0.88
N TYR A 150 -18.93 4.32 1.27
CA TYR A 150 -18.73 3.22 0.33
C TYR A 150 -19.90 3.08 -0.65
N GLU A 151 -21.14 3.13 -0.17
CA GLU A 151 -22.33 3.08 -1.02
C GLU A 151 -22.35 4.22 -2.03
N MET A 152 -22.09 5.47 -1.61
CA MET A 152 -22.05 6.62 -2.52
C MET A 152 -20.91 6.50 -3.53
N MET A 153 -19.73 6.07 -3.08
CA MET A 153 -18.58 5.82 -3.95
C MET A 153 -18.93 4.81 -5.04
N MET A 154 -19.55 3.69 -4.67
CA MET A 154 -19.88 2.61 -5.61
C MET A 154 -20.90 3.03 -6.69
N ARG A 155 -21.68 4.10 -6.47
CA ARG A 155 -22.56 4.67 -7.52
C ARG A 155 -21.78 5.36 -8.64
N GLU A 156 -20.55 5.78 -8.37
CA GLU A 156 -19.66 6.42 -9.36
C GLU A 156 -18.64 5.45 -9.95
N VAL A 157 -18.50 4.25 -9.37
CA VAL A 157 -17.64 3.18 -9.90
C VAL A 157 -18.31 2.59 -11.15
N THR A 158 -17.53 2.49 -12.24
CA THR A 158 -18.03 1.94 -13.51
C THR A 158 -18.22 0.43 -13.38
N LEU A 159 -19.26 -0.11 -14.04
CA LEU A 159 -19.51 -1.55 -14.06
C LEU A 159 -18.30 -2.31 -14.65
N ASN A 160 -17.93 -3.45 -14.05
CA ASN A 160 -16.77 -4.28 -14.44
C ASN A 160 -15.39 -3.59 -14.37
N SER A 161 -15.29 -2.47 -13.68
CA SER A 161 -14.00 -1.81 -13.41
C SER A 161 -13.18 -2.56 -12.35
N PRO A 162 -11.84 -2.42 -12.36
CA PRO A 162 -10.97 -3.14 -11.44
C PRO A 162 -11.05 -2.61 -10.01
N THR A 163 -10.75 -3.48 -9.06
CA THR A 163 -10.35 -3.11 -7.70
C THR A 163 -8.84 -3.17 -7.60
N ILE A 164 -8.22 -2.06 -7.21
CA ILE A 164 -6.77 -1.97 -7.05
C ILE A 164 -6.45 -2.18 -5.57
N LEU A 165 -5.91 -3.33 -5.21
CA LEU A 165 -5.34 -3.57 -3.88
C LEU A 165 -3.99 -2.84 -3.82
N TYR A 166 -3.93 -1.75 -3.06
CA TYR A 166 -2.82 -0.81 -3.09
C TYR A 166 -2.01 -0.83 -1.79
N PHE A 167 -0.68 -0.91 -1.94
CA PHE A 167 0.27 -0.84 -0.84
C PHE A 167 1.15 0.40 -1.01
N HIS A 168 1.19 1.25 0.00
CA HIS A 168 1.96 2.50 -0.05
C HIS A 168 3.48 2.27 0.01
N GLY A 169 4.27 3.23 -0.47
CA GLY A 169 5.71 3.28 -0.24
C GLY A 169 6.07 3.65 1.21
N GLY A 170 7.36 3.92 1.47
CA GLY A 170 7.82 4.33 2.81
C GLY A 170 8.82 3.38 3.48
N ALA A 171 9.50 2.53 2.70
CA ALA A 171 10.57 1.64 3.16
C ALA A 171 10.15 0.70 4.31
N PHE A 172 8.87 0.30 4.32
CA PHE A 172 8.23 -0.48 5.40
C PHE A 172 8.27 0.18 6.80
N CYS A 173 8.74 1.43 6.90
CA CYS A 173 8.94 2.14 8.17
C CYS A 173 8.13 3.42 8.27
N LEU A 174 7.60 3.94 7.16
CA LEU A 174 7.00 5.27 7.05
C LEU A 174 5.70 5.20 6.24
N MET A 175 4.99 6.34 6.26
CA MET A 175 3.81 6.64 5.45
C MET A 175 2.59 5.79 5.83
N ASP A 176 1.53 5.99 5.05
CA ASP A 176 0.20 5.52 5.34
C ASP A 176 -0.69 5.57 4.08
N PRO A 177 -1.84 4.86 4.00
CA PRO A 177 -2.83 5.12 2.96
C PRO A 177 -3.19 6.60 2.80
N VAL A 178 -3.22 7.36 3.91
CA VAL A 178 -3.48 8.80 3.93
C VAL A 178 -2.56 9.56 2.97
N THR A 179 -1.26 9.25 2.94
CA THR A 179 -0.30 9.99 2.12
C THR A 179 -0.42 9.67 0.63
N HIS A 180 -1.09 8.56 0.29
CA HIS A 180 -1.24 8.07 -1.08
C HIS A 180 -2.63 8.33 -1.67
N ARG A 181 -3.56 8.96 -0.91
CA ARG A 181 -4.90 9.33 -1.38
C ARG A 181 -4.92 10.07 -2.74
N PRO A 182 -4.02 11.04 -3.03
CA PRO A 182 -3.97 11.66 -4.36
C PRO A 182 -3.68 10.65 -5.48
N THR A 183 -2.73 9.74 -5.25
CA THR A 183 -2.35 8.68 -6.19
C THR A 183 -3.50 7.70 -6.41
N THR A 184 -4.10 7.20 -5.33
CA THR A 184 -5.17 6.20 -5.39
C THR A 184 -6.46 6.81 -5.95
N SER A 185 -6.76 8.07 -5.64
CA SER A 185 -7.87 8.80 -6.27
C SER A 185 -7.64 8.98 -7.78
N ALA A 186 -6.42 9.29 -8.21
CA ALA A 186 -6.10 9.42 -9.63
C ALA A 186 -6.19 8.07 -10.36
N LEU A 187 -5.75 6.98 -9.73
CA LEU A 187 -5.91 5.62 -10.26
C LEU A 187 -7.39 5.23 -10.38
N ALA A 188 -8.19 5.48 -9.34
CA ALA A 188 -9.63 5.24 -9.38
C ALA A 188 -10.32 6.02 -10.50
N GLN A 189 -9.99 7.31 -10.66
CA GLN A 189 -10.51 8.14 -11.74
C GLN A 189 -10.15 7.60 -13.13
N ARG A 190 -8.87 7.26 -13.35
CA ARG A 190 -8.38 6.82 -14.67
C ARG A 190 -8.86 5.44 -15.08
N THR A 191 -9.12 4.56 -14.11
CA THR A 191 -9.59 3.20 -14.37
C THR A 191 -11.12 3.07 -14.32
N GLY A 192 -11.83 4.13 -13.89
CA GLY A 192 -13.24 4.06 -13.53
C GLY A 192 -13.53 3.13 -12.35
N GLY A 193 -12.48 2.65 -11.67
CA GLY A 193 -12.52 1.65 -10.61
C GLY A 193 -12.40 2.25 -9.22
N ARG A 194 -11.84 1.46 -8.32
CA ARG A 194 -11.62 1.84 -6.92
C ARG A 194 -10.32 1.26 -6.39
N CYS A 195 -9.73 1.91 -5.40
CA CYS A 195 -8.57 1.41 -4.69
C CYS A 195 -8.96 0.94 -3.29
N PHE A 196 -8.32 -0.13 -2.83
CA PHE A 196 -8.36 -0.58 -1.44
C PHE A 196 -6.94 -0.49 -0.89
N SER A 197 -6.66 0.56 -0.14
CA SER A 197 -5.34 0.88 0.37
C SER A 197 -5.15 0.32 1.76
N VAL A 198 -4.17 -0.58 1.93
CA VAL A 198 -3.94 -1.29 3.19
C VAL A 198 -3.03 -0.47 4.10
N ARG A 199 -3.46 -0.27 5.35
CA ARG A 199 -2.63 0.29 6.43
C ARG A 199 -1.90 -0.86 7.11
N TYR A 200 -0.94 -1.44 6.40
CA TYR A 200 -0.15 -2.56 6.91
C TYR A 200 0.81 -2.11 8.02
N ARG A 201 1.15 -3.01 8.93
CA ARG A 201 2.03 -2.72 10.06
C ARG A 201 3.46 -2.39 9.61
N LEU A 202 4.12 -1.48 10.34
CA LEU A 202 5.43 -0.93 9.98
C LEU A 202 6.53 -1.38 10.94
N ALA A 203 7.72 -1.54 10.39
CA ALA A 203 8.94 -1.67 11.16
C ALA A 203 9.33 -0.32 11.81
N PRO A 204 10.06 -0.31 12.93
CA PRO A 204 10.61 -1.46 13.65
C PRO A 204 9.64 -2.19 14.60
N GLN A 205 8.44 -1.65 14.84
CA GLN A 205 7.47 -2.22 15.79
C GLN A 205 7.00 -3.60 15.34
N ASP A 206 6.74 -3.72 14.04
CA ASP A 206 6.24 -4.94 13.40
C ASP A 206 7.13 -5.28 12.20
N PRO A 207 8.29 -5.91 12.43
CA PRO A 207 9.21 -6.28 11.36
C PRO A 207 8.63 -7.36 10.45
N PHE A 208 9.37 -7.71 9.40
CA PHE A 208 9.05 -8.84 8.53
C PHE A 208 8.74 -10.11 9.38
N PRO A 209 7.67 -10.87 9.06
CA PRO A 209 6.77 -10.75 7.90
C PRO A 209 5.43 -10.01 8.14
N SER A 210 5.32 -9.11 9.13
CA SER A 210 4.04 -8.51 9.54
C SER A 210 3.27 -7.80 8.41
N ALA A 211 3.94 -6.97 7.61
CA ALA A 211 3.30 -6.30 6.48
C ALA A 211 2.76 -7.29 5.43
N LEU A 212 3.46 -8.41 5.21
CA LEU A 212 3.04 -9.46 4.27
C LEU A 212 1.84 -10.24 4.81
N LEU A 213 1.79 -10.49 6.12
CA LEU A 213 0.61 -11.07 6.77
C LEU A 213 -0.61 -10.17 6.59
N ASP A 214 -0.47 -8.86 6.84
CA ASP A 214 -1.58 -7.90 6.70
C ASP A 214 -2.03 -7.76 5.24
N ALA A 215 -1.09 -7.78 4.29
CA ALA A 215 -1.40 -7.79 2.86
C ALA A 215 -2.18 -9.05 2.44
N PHE A 216 -1.82 -10.21 3.01
CA PHE A 216 -2.52 -11.46 2.73
C PHE A 216 -3.94 -11.47 3.32
N ILE A 217 -4.10 -10.99 4.56
CA ILE A 217 -5.41 -10.79 5.21
C ILE A 217 -6.27 -9.82 4.38
N ALA A 218 -5.70 -8.72 3.90
CA ALA A 218 -6.40 -7.76 3.06
C ALA A 218 -6.89 -8.40 1.76
N TYR A 219 -6.05 -9.18 1.07
CA TYR A 219 -6.47 -9.92 -0.12
C TYR A 219 -7.62 -10.90 0.16
N LEU A 220 -7.48 -11.72 1.21
CA LEU A 220 -8.52 -12.67 1.61
C LEU A 220 -9.84 -11.95 1.94
N SER A 221 -9.78 -10.81 2.62
CA SER A 221 -10.97 -9.99 2.91
C SER A 221 -11.65 -9.45 1.66
N LEU A 222 -10.92 -9.16 0.58
CA LEU A 222 -11.53 -8.70 -0.67
C LEU A 222 -12.29 -9.83 -1.39
N ILE A 223 -11.71 -11.02 -1.44
CA ILE A 223 -12.30 -12.17 -2.16
C ILE A 223 -13.33 -12.94 -1.31
N SER A 224 -13.26 -12.81 0.01
CA SER A 224 -14.16 -13.43 0.98
C SER A 224 -14.33 -12.52 2.20
N PRO A 225 -15.08 -11.41 2.07
CA PRO A 225 -15.33 -10.47 3.15
C PRO A 225 -15.82 -11.17 4.42
N PRO A 226 -15.31 -10.78 5.61
CA PRO A 226 -15.86 -11.22 6.89
C PRO A 226 -17.34 -10.87 7.03
N PRO A 227 -18.08 -11.53 7.95
CA PRO A 227 -19.45 -11.14 8.28
C PRO A 227 -19.55 -9.64 8.60
N ASP A 228 -20.66 -9.02 8.25
CA ASP A 228 -20.96 -7.59 8.45
C ASP A 228 -20.09 -6.59 7.66
N SER A 229 -19.27 -7.08 6.71
CA SER A 229 -18.60 -6.22 5.75
C SER A 229 -19.60 -5.49 4.87
N PHE A 230 -19.38 -4.20 4.64
CA PHE A 230 -20.23 -3.39 3.75
C PHE A 230 -19.86 -3.52 2.26
N HIS A 231 -18.96 -4.43 1.91
CA HIS A 231 -18.61 -4.72 0.52
C HIS A 231 -18.83 -6.20 0.21
N GLU A 232 -19.18 -6.46 -1.05
CA GLU A 232 -19.37 -7.80 -1.57
C GLU A 232 -18.02 -8.47 -1.92
N PRO A 233 -17.99 -9.81 -2.01
CA PRO A 233 -16.84 -10.54 -2.54
C PRO A 233 -16.43 -10.05 -3.93
N ILE A 234 -15.14 -9.85 -4.15
CA ILE A 234 -14.59 -9.39 -5.41
C ILE A 234 -13.89 -10.56 -6.08
N PRO A 235 -14.28 -10.96 -7.31
CA PRO A 235 -13.59 -12.01 -8.04
C PRO A 235 -12.09 -11.67 -8.19
N PRO A 236 -11.16 -12.61 -7.94
CA PRO A 236 -9.71 -12.37 -8.07
C PRO A 236 -9.33 -11.76 -9.42
N LYS A 237 -10.01 -12.16 -10.50
CA LYS A 237 -9.83 -11.63 -11.88
C LYS A 237 -10.17 -10.16 -12.07
N ASN A 238 -10.76 -9.53 -11.06
CA ASN A 238 -11.05 -8.09 -11.03
C ASN A 238 -10.14 -7.35 -10.03
N ILE A 239 -9.17 -8.03 -9.40
CA ILE A 239 -8.25 -7.44 -8.43
C ILE A 239 -6.87 -7.28 -9.06
N ILE A 240 -6.36 -6.05 -9.06
CA ILE A 240 -5.00 -5.72 -9.47
C ILE A 240 -4.18 -5.43 -8.21
N PHE A 241 -3.05 -6.09 -8.05
CA PHE A 241 -2.10 -5.74 -6.98
C PHE A 241 -1.25 -4.56 -7.42
N SER A 242 -1.10 -3.56 -6.58
CA SER A 242 -0.39 -2.33 -6.92
C SER A 242 0.29 -1.71 -5.71
N GLY A 243 1.29 -0.86 -5.99
CA GLY A 243 2.00 -0.10 -4.99
C GLY A 243 3.20 0.62 -5.59
N ASP A 244 3.89 1.37 -4.75
CA ASP A 244 5.13 2.08 -5.10
C ASP A 244 6.25 1.72 -4.11
N SER A 245 7.51 1.73 -4.57
CA SER A 245 8.67 1.52 -3.70
C SER A 245 8.60 0.22 -2.87
N SER A 246 8.60 0.32 -1.53
CA SER A 246 8.39 -0.81 -0.62
C SER A 246 7.01 -1.46 -0.79
N GLY A 247 5.96 -0.67 -1.05
CA GLY A 247 4.62 -1.19 -1.29
C GLY A 247 4.52 -1.97 -2.60
N ALA A 248 5.25 -1.55 -3.63
CA ALA A 248 5.43 -2.34 -4.84
C ALA A 248 6.16 -3.67 -4.58
N GLY A 249 7.15 -3.66 -3.69
CA GLY A 249 7.78 -4.87 -3.17
C GLY A 249 6.77 -5.77 -2.47
N LEU A 250 5.94 -5.21 -1.59
CA LEU A 250 4.88 -5.92 -0.86
C LEU A 250 3.84 -6.54 -1.80
N ALA A 251 3.39 -5.80 -2.82
CA ALA A 251 2.48 -6.29 -3.85
C ALA A 251 3.06 -7.52 -4.57
N THR A 252 4.35 -7.46 -4.90
CA THR A 252 5.09 -8.53 -5.55
C THR A 252 5.25 -9.74 -4.62
N SER A 253 5.60 -9.51 -3.36
CA SER A 253 5.72 -10.56 -2.34
C SER A 253 4.39 -11.27 -2.08
N LEU A 254 3.27 -10.56 -2.10
CA LEU A 254 1.94 -11.16 -1.98
C LEU A 254 1.63 -12.08 -3.17
N LEU A 255 1.90 -11.65 -4.41
CA LEU A 255 1.71 -12.52 -5.58
C LEU A 255 2.61 -13.75 -5.52
N LEU A 256 3.87 -13.57 -5.11
CA LEU A 256 4.82 -14.67 -4.90
C LEU A 256 4.31 -15.64 -3.82
N LEU A 257 3.80 -15.13 -2.70
CA LEU A 257 3.19 -15.93 -1.64
C LEU A 257 2.07 -16.82 -2.18
N LEU A 258 1.09 -16.23 -2.88
CA LEU A 258 -0.01 -17.00 -3.47
C LEU A 258 0.49 -18.06 -4.46
N THR A 259 1.46 -17.70 -5.28
CA THR A 259 2.07 -18.60 -6.27
C THR A 259 2.78 -19.78 -5.59
N THR A 260 3.56 -19.50 -4.55
CA THR A 260 4.28 -20.53 -3.77
C THR A 260 3.30 -21.46 -3.08
N LEU A 261 2.27 -20.92 -2.42
CA LEU A 261 1.22 -21.74 -1.80
C LEU A 261 0.57 -22.68 -2.82
N ASN A 262 0.16 -22.17 -3.98
CA ASN A 262 -0.43 -22.99 -5.03
C ASN A 262 0.56 -24.06 -5.56
N ARG A 263 1.85 -23.74 -5.71
CA ARG A 263 2.89 -24.73 -6.09
C ARG A 263 3.09 -25.82 -5.06
N MET A 264 2.90 -25.51 -3.78
CA MET A 264 2.95 -26.46 -2.68
C MET A 264 1.65 -27.29 -2.55
N GLY A 265 0.66 -27.09 -3.43
CA GLY A 265 -0.65 -27.74 -3.36
C GLY A 265 -1.58 -27.14 -2.29
N ILE A 266 -1.25 -25.96 -1.75
CA ILE A 266 -2.11 -25.20 -0.83
C ILE A 266 -2.95 -24.22 -1.67
N ASP A 267 -4.20 -24.59 -1.91
CA ASP A 267 -5.15 -23.82 -2.73
C ASP A 267 -6.31 -23.23 -1.91
N ARG A 268 -6.36 -23.49 -0.60
CA ARG A 268 -7.42 -23.06 0.31
C ARG A 268 -6.86 -22.56 1.63
N ILE A 269 -7.41 -21.45 2.10
CA ILE A 269 -7.07 -20.82 3.37
C ILE A 269 -8.31 -20.76 4.25
N HIS A 270 -8.20 -21.20 5.49
CA HIS A 270 -9.28 -21.01 6.46
C HIS A 270 -9.26 -19.56 6.97
N PHE A 271 -10.37 -18.84 6.76
CA PHE A 271 -10.48 -17.41 7.02
C PHE A 271 -11.94 -17.05 7.36
N HIS A 272 -12.16 -16.52 8.56
CA HIS A 272 -13.46 -16.25 9.19
C HIS A 272 -14.47 -17.40 9.08
N GLY A 273 -14.05 -18.60 9.48
CA GLY A 273 -14.89 -19.80 9.50
C GLY A 273 -15.18 -20.42 8.13
N VAL A 274 -14.65 -19.87 7.03
CA VAL A 274 -14.83 -20.40 5.68
C VAL A 274 -13.50 -20.79 5.02
N ASN A 275 -13.54 -21.75 4.10
CA ASN A 275 -12.37 -22.16 3.32
C ASN A 275 -12.33 -21.37 2.02
N VAL A 276 -11.49 -20.35 1.99
CA VAL A 276 -11.35 -19.42 0.87
C VAL A 276 -10.41 -20.01 -0.18
N PRO A 277 -10.86 -20.21 -1.43
CA PRO A 277 -9.96 -20.64 -2.50
C PRO A 277 -9.00 -19.51 -2.86
N ILE A 278 -7.71 -19.84 -2.95
CA ILE A 278 -6.66 -18.93 -3.40
C ILE A 278 -6.06 -19.45 -4.71
N THR A 279 -6.11 -18.63 -5.76
CA THR A 279 -5.56 -19.00 -7.06
C THR A 279 -4.80 -17.82 -7.65
N ALA A 280 -3.47 -17.89 -7.60
CA ALA A 280 -2.58 -16.81 -8.04
C ALA A 280 -2.79 -16.43 -9.51
N THR A 281 -3.08 -17.42 -10.37
CA THR A 281 -3.31 -17.20 -11.80
C THR A 281 -4.64 -16.50 -12.11
N GLU A 282 -5.55 -16.41 -11.14
CA GLU A 282 -6.80 -15.69 -11.32
C GLU A 282 -6.67 -14.20 -10.97
N VAL A 283 -5.61 -13.76 -10.29
CA VAL A 283 -5.40 -12.33 -10.00
C VAL A 283 -5.24 -11.56 -11.32
N ALA A 284 -5.95 -10.46 -11.47
CA ALA A 284 -6.04 -9.72 -12.75
C ALA A 284 -4.68 -9.23 -13.27
N GLY A 285 -3.78 -8.87 -12.35
CA GLY A 285 -2.41 -8.48 -12.69
C GLY A 285 -1.68 -7.76 -11.57
N LEU A 286 -0.44 -7.36 -11.88
CA LEU A 286 0.47 -6.61 -11.03
C LEU A 286 0.86 -5.30 -11.72
N ALA A 287 0.60 -4.16 -11.08
CA ALA A 287 0.93 -2.84 -11.61
C ALA A 287 1.73 -2.04 -10.57
N ILE A 288 3.05 -1.99 -10.72
CA ILE A 288 3.99 -1.50 -9.70
C ILE A 288 4.86 -0.35 -10.20
N THR A 289 5.20 0.57 -9.30
CA THR A 289 6.07 1.71 -9.61
C THR A 289 7.34 1.67 -8.75
N SER A 290 8.51 1.73 -9.41
CA SER A 290 9.83 1.79 -8.76
C SER A 290 10.01 0.76 -7.63
N PRO A 291 9.84 -0.55 -7.89
CA PRO A 291 9.74 -1.55 -6.85
C PRO A 291 11.06 -1.76 -6.08
N CYS A 292 10.96 -1.90 -4.76
CA CYS A 292 12.06 -2.37 -3.92
C CYS A 292 11.99 -3.90 -3.81
N LEU A 293 12.75 -4.60 -4.64
CA LEU A 293 12.76 -6.09 -4.70
C LEU A 293 14.02 -6.72 -4.11
N ILE A 294 15.07 -5.92 -3.91
CA ILE A 294 16.37 -6.39 -3.44
C ILE A 294 16.69 -5.61 -2.18
N PHE A 295 16.89 -6.34 -1.08
CA PHE A 295 17.50 -5.81 0.12
C PHE A 295 19.00 -6.16 0.07
N PRO A 296 19.90 -5.19 0.22
CA PRO A 296 21.33 -5.48 0.24
C PRO A 296 21.64 -6.40 1.41
N ASP A 297 22.48 -7.41 1.15
CA ASP A 297 22.99 -8.30 2.18
C ASP A 297 23.85 -7.49 3.16
N PRO A 298 23.52 -7.44 4.46
CA PRO A 298 24.34 -6.72 5.43
C PRO A 298 25.76 -7.28 5.54
N SER A 299 26.03 -8.50 5.07
CA SER A 299 27.37 -9.10 5.02
C SER A 299 28.20 -8.67 3.79
N HIS A 300 27.57 -8.06 2.78
CA HIS A 300 28.23 -7.53 1.58
C HIS A 300 27.75 -6.10 1.26
N PRO A 301 28.15 -5.10 2.07
CA PRO A 301 27.94 -3.70 1.70
C PRO A 301 28.79 -3.37 0.46
N TYR A 302 28.17 -2.78 -0.55
CA TYR A 302 28.81 -2.30 -1.78
C TYR A 302 29.98 -1.33 -1.50
#